data_AF-A0A6L2Q0J9-F1
#
_entry.id   AF-A0A6L2Q0J9-F1
#
_cell.length_a   1.000
_cell.length_b   1.000
_cell.length_c   1.000
_cell.angle_alpha   90.00
_cell.angle_beta   90.00
_cell.angle_gamma   90.00
#
_symmetry.space_group_name_H-M   'P 1'
#
loop_
_entity.id
_entity.type
_entity.pdbx_description
1 polymer ?
#
loop_
_entity_poly.entity_id
_entity_poly.type
_entity_poly.pdbx_seq_one_letter_code
_entity_poly.pdbx_strand_id
1 'polypeptide(L)'
;MEFRSSFGAQAQPLSLRLTKWSCQDECRYDCMWKTVEAFSNRKWDIPQFHGKWPFTRILGIQEPASVIFSILNFIAHYVMIKQFRREVRKNSPMFWLWHAYALVCLNCWFWSCVFHTRDTPFTEKMDYFSAFSAVLFSFYAMIIR
;
A
#
# COMPACT_ATOMS: atom_id res chain seq x y z
N MET A 1 -27.12 5.56 12.37
CA MET A 1 -26.05 4.67 12.87
C MET A 1 -25.42 5.37 14.06
N GLU A 2 -25.78 4.95 15.27
CA GLU A 2 -25.19 5.49 16.50
C GLU A 2 -23.76 4.95 16.66
N PHE A 3 -22.76 5.80 16.43
CA PHE A 3 -21.38 5.50 16.84
C PHE A 3 -21.29 5.66 18.36
N ARG A 4 -21.57 4.58 19.09
CA ARG A 4 -21.29 4.50 20.53
C ARG A 4 -19.78 4.61 20.75
N SER A 5 -19.35 5.77 21.22
CA SER A 5 -18.02 6.01 21.79
C SER A 5 -17.92 5.31 23.14
N SER A 6 -17.55 4.03 23.13
CA SER A 6 -17.26 3.27 24.35
C SER A 6 -15.89 3.68 24.91
N PHE A 7 -15.89 4.68 25.80
CA PHE A 7 -14.75 4.92 26.70
C PHE A 7 -14.64 3.75 27.69
N GLY A 8 -13.78 2.79 27.34
CA GLY A 8 -13.44 1.64 28.16
C GLY A 8 -12.41 0.81 27.42
N ALA A 9 -11.52 0.14 28.14
CA ALA A 9 -10.50 -0.74 27.57
C ALA A 9 -11.16 -1.94 26.85
N GLN A 10 -11.75 -1.71 25.69
CA GLN A 10 -12.27 -2.74 24.81
C GLN A 10 -11.06 -3.41 24.18
N ALA A 11 -10.94 -4.73 24.35
CA ALA A 11 -9.90 -5.48 23.68
C ALA A 11 -9.97 -5.22 22.17
N GLN A 12 -8.84 -4.82 21.58
CA GLN A 12 -8.76 -4.54 20.15
C GLN A 12 -9.24 -5.78 19.35
N PRO A 13 -10.08 -5.59 18.32
CA PRO A 13 -10.51 -6.69 17.46
C PRO A 13 -9.29 -7.38 16.84
N LEU A 14 -9.41 -8.69 16.58
CA LEU A 14 -8.30 -9.52 16.13
C LEU A 14 -7.64 -8.96 14.85
N SER A 15 -8.44 -8.42 13.93
CA SER A 15 -7.95 -7.78 12.70
C SER A 15 -6.95 -6.65 12.96
N LEU A 16 -7.23 -5.80 13.95
CA LEU A 16 -6.35 -4.68 14.33
C LEU A 16 -5.09 -5.16 15.05
N ARG A 17 -5.20 -6.24 15.84
CA ARG A 17 -4.02 -6.87 16.46
C ARG A 17 -3.11 -7.51 15.40
N LEU A 18 -3.69 -8.20 14.42
CA LEU A 18 -2.96 -8.83 13.32
C LEU A 18 -2.25 -7.79 12.44
N THR A 19 -2.89 -6.65 12.18
CA THR A 19 -2.31 -5.54 11.42
C THR A 19 -1.49 -4.57 12.29
N LYS A 20 -1.21 -4.95 13.55
CA LYS A 20 -0.33 -4.23 14.49
C LYS A 20 -0.73 -2.76 14.71
N TRP A 21 -2.01 -2.50 14.93
CA TRP A 21 -2.48 -1.20 15.40
C TRP A 21 -2.31 -1.08 16.91
N SER A 22 -1.72 0.02 17.35
CA SER A 22 -1.59 0.35 18.77
C SER A 22 -2.81 1.13 19.26
N CYS A 23 -3.02 1.18 20.58
CA CYS A 23 -4.07 2.02 21.16
C CYS A 23 -3.88 3.52 20.82
N GLN A 24 -2.63 3.97 20.68
CA GLN A 24 -2.35 5.34 20.25
C GLN A 24 -2.81 5.57 18.80
N ASP A 25 -2.63 4.60 17.91
CA ASP A 25 -3.09 4.71 16.52
C ASP A 25 -4.62 4.75 16.44
N GLU A 26 -5.32 3.97 17.27
CA GLU A 26 -6.79 4.03 17.36
C GLU A 26 -7.27 5.40 17.84
N CYS A 27 -6.63 5.95 18.89
CA CYS A 27 -6.97 7.27 19.39
C CYS A 27 -6.78 8.35 18.31
N ARG A 28 -5.70 8.26 17.52
CA ARG A 28 -5.45 9.16 16.38
C ARG A 28 -6.52 9.02 15.30
N TYR A 29 -6.88 7.78 14.95
CA TYR A 29 -7.91 7.49 13.96
C TYR A 29 -9.28 8.03 14.38
N ASP A 30 -9.68 7.82 15.63
CA ASP A 30 -10.94 8.32 16.16
C ASP A 30 -10.95 9.85 16.24
N CYS A 31 -9.83 10.46 16.65
CA CYS A 31 -9.68 11.91 16.68
C CYS A 31 -9.81 12.53 15.28
N MET A 32 -9.20 11.89 14.27
CA MET A 32 -9.33 12.27 12.86
C MET A 32 -10.80 12.24 12.45
N TRP A 33 -11.53 11.13 12.66
CA TRP A 33 -12.92 11.02 12.25
C TRP A 33 -13.88 11.96 12.99
N LYS A 34 -13.66 12.22 14.28
CA LYS A 34 -14.40 13.26 15.03
C LYS A 34 -14.19 14.65 14.43
N THR A 35 -12.97 14.94 13.98
CA THR A 35 -12.65 16.21 13.31
C THR A 35 -13.34 16.29 11.96
N VAL A 36 -13.29 15.21 11.16
CA VAL A 36 -13.98 15.12 9.87
C VAL A 36 -15.48 15.35 10.03
N GLU A 37 -16.11 14.72 11.02
CA GLU A 37 -17.54 14.90 11.33
C GLU A 37 -17.85 16.35 11.71
N ALA A 38 -17.05 16.96 12.59
CA ALA A 38 -17.24 18.35 13.01
C ALA A 38 -17.14 19.34 11.83
N PHE A 39 -16.20 19.13 10.90
CA PHE A 39 -16.04 19.95 9.70
C PHE A 39 -17.18 19.74 8.70
N SER A 40 -17.55 18.49 8.46
CA SER A 40 -18.67 18.12 7.59
C SER A 40 -19.98 18.76 8.07
N ASN A 41 -20.27 18.69 9.37
CA ASN A 41 -21.45 19.31 9.98
C ASN A 41 -21.48 20.84 9.82
N ARG A 42 -20.32 21.49 9.75
CA ARG A 42 -20.19 22.94 9.53
C ARG A 42 -20.10 23.31 8.05
N LYS A 43 -20.14 22.34 7.14
CA LYS A 43 -19.92 22.52 5.70
C LYS A 43 -18.58 23.21 5.39
N TRP A 44 -17.56 22.88 6.17
CA TRP A 44 -16.20 23.33 5.95
C TRP A 44 -15.42 22.30 5.14
N ASP A 45 -14.38 22.75 4.46
CA ASP A 45 -13.46 21.87 3.74
C ASP A 45 -12.70 20.98 4.74
N ILE A 46 -12.77 19.67 4.52
CA ILE A 46 -12.11 18.69 5.38
C ILE A 46 -10.59 18.87 5.24
N PRO A 47 -9.83 19.04 6.33
CA PRO A 47 -8.39 19.19 6.26
C PRO A 47 -7.72 17.86 5.93
N GLN A 48 -6.50 17.93 5.38
CA GLN A 48 -5.63 16.76 5.26
C GLN A 48 -4.93 16.48 6.59
N PHE A 49 -4.79 15.19 6.92
CA PHE A 49 -4.10 14.71 8.11
C PHE A 49 -2.78 14.09 7.67
N HIS A 50 -1.66 14.69 8.08
CA HIS A 50 -0.32 14.27 7.64
C HIS A 50 -0.17 14.22 6.11
N GLY A 51 -0.77 15.17 5.40
CA GLY A 51 -0.74 15.24 3.93
C GLY A 51 -1.61 14.19 3.23
N LYS A 52 -2.46 13.46 3.96
CA LYS A 52 -3.39 12.46 3.41
C LYS A 52 -4.84 12.85 3.70
N TRP A 53 -5.74 12.43 2.81
CA TRP A 53 -7.17 12.48 3.06
C TRP A 53 -7.57 11.37 4.06
N PRO A 54 -8.61 11.58 4.89
CA PRO A 54 -9.05 10.58 5.85
C PRO A 54 -9.67 9.37 5.12
N PHE A 55 -9.11 8.18 5.31
CA PHE A 55 -9.63 6.93 4.76
C PHE A 55 -10.33 6.09 5.82
N THR A 56 -11.40 5.42 5.42
CA THR A 56 -12.10 4.46 6.28
C THR A 56 -11.36 3.13 6.23
N ARG A 57 -10.95 2.64 7.40
CA ARG A 57 -10.27 1.34 7.53
C ARG A 57 -11.25 0.18 7.33
N ILE A 58 -10.81 -0.86 6.63
CA ILE A 58 -11.57 -2.11 6.46
C ILE A 58 -10.69 -3.27 6.91
N LEU A 59 -11.14 -4.04 7.92
CA LEU A 59 -10.36 -5.18 8.47
C LEU A 59 -8.93 -4.81 8.91
N GLY A 60 -8.70 -3.56 9.31
CA GLY A 60 -7.38 -3.04 9.70
C GLY A 60 -6.49 -2.62 8.53
N ILE A 61 -6.96 -2.72 7.29
CA ILE A 61 -6.32 -2.16 6.10
C ILE A 61 -6.59 -0.66 6.04
N GLN A 62 -5.53 0.14 5.95
CA GLN A 62 -5.62 1.59 5.91
C GLN A 62 -6.20 2.12 4.59
N GLU A 63 -5.73 1.60 3.46
CA GLU A 63 -6.14 2.04 2.12
C GLU A 63 -6.58 0.83 1.25
N PRO A 64 -7.81 0.33 1.44
CA PRO A 64 -8.25 -0.93 0.82
C PRO A 64 -8.18 -0.95 -0.70
N ALA A 65 -8.54 0.15 -1.36
CA ALA A 65 -8.47 0.27 -2.81
C ALA A 65 -7.02 0.17 -3.30
N SER A 66 -6.10 0.92 -2.69
CA SER A 66 -4.67 0.90 -3.02
C SER A 66 -4.05 -0.50 -2.83
N VAL A 67 -4.43 -1.21 -1.77
CA VAL A 67 -4.00 -2.61 -1.54
C VAL A 67 -4.49 -3.53 -2.66
N ILE A 68 -5.76 -3.45 -3.05
CA ILE A 68 -6.32 -4.26 -4.14
C ILE A 68 -5.58 -3.98 -5.45
N PHE A 69 -5.38 -2.71 -5.81
CA PHE A 69 -4.66 -2.36 -7.03
C PHE A 69 -3.20 -2.80 -7.00
N SER A 70 -2.54 -2.76 -5.83
CA SER A 70 -1.17 -3.27 -5.67
C SER A 70 -1.09 -4.78 -5.90
N ILE A 71 -2.04 -5.54 -5.33
CA ILE A 71 -2.13 -6.99 -5.53
C ILE A 71 -2.37 -7.32 -7.00
N LEU A 72 -3.29 -6.62 -7.67
CA LEU A 72 -3.56 -6.83 -9.09
C LEU A 72 -2.32 -6.56 -9.96
N ASN A 73 -1.57 -5.50 -9.67
CA ASN A 73 -0.31 -5.23 -10.37
C ASN A 73 0.74 -6.32 -10.11
N PHE A 74 0.89 -6.78 -8.86
CA PHE A 74 1.78 -7.88 -8.54
C PHE A 74 1.45 -9.14 -9.35
N ILE A 75 0.15 -9.49 -9.40
CA ILE A 75 -0.33 -10.65 -10.17
C ILE A 75 -0.03 -10.44 -11.66
N ALA A 76 -0.27 -9.25 -12.20
CA ALA A 76 0.01 -8.95 -13.61
C ALA A 76 1.50 -9.16 -13.94
N HIS A 77 2.42 -8.62 -13.14
CA HIS A 77 3.86 -8.83 -13.33
C HIS A 77 4.25 -10.31 -13.19
N TYR A 78 3.64 -11.04 -12.26
CA TYR A 78 3.89 -12.47 -12.08
C TYR A 78 3.41 -13.31 -13.27
N VAL A 79 2.22 -13.04 -13.78
CA VAL A 79 1.68 -13.71 -14.98
C VAL A 79 2.54 -13.39 -16.20
N MET A 80 2.92 -12.12 -16.38
CA MET A 80 3.77 -11.67 -17.47
C MET A 80 5.13 -12.37 -17.49
N ILE A 81 5.82 -12.50 -16.34
CA ILE A 81 7.11 -13.19 -16.31
C ILE A 81 6.96 -14.71 -16.58
N LYS A 82 5.83 -15.33 -16.19
CA LYS A 82 5.54 -16.72 -16.55
C LYS A 82 5.29 -16.89 -18.04
N GLN A 83 4.57 -15.96 -18.66
CA GLN A 83 4.34 -15.96 -20.10
C GLN A 83 5.66 -15.72 -20.86
N PHE A 84 6.45 -14.73 -20.46
CA PHE A 84 7.78 -14.46 -21.03
C PHE A 84 8.69 -15.69 -21.01
N ARG A 85 8.73 -16.42 -19.88
CA ARG A 85 9.53 -17.66 -19.75
C ARG A 85 9.07 -18.80 -20.66
N ARG A 86 7.80 -18.80 -21.11
CA ARG A 86 7.26 -19.81 -22.02
C ARG A 86 7.55 -19.48 -23.48
N GLU A 87 7.49 -18.20 -23.83
CA GLU A 87 7.60 -17.74 -25.22
C GLU A 87 9.04 -17.42 -25.63
N VAL A 88 9.89 -16.99 -24.70
CA VAL A 88 11.25 -16.53 -25.01
C VAL A 88 12.29 -17.60 -24.65
N ARG A 89 13.18 -17.89 -25.61
CA ARG A 89 14.31 -18.81 -25.42
C ARG A 89 15.27 -18.27 -24.36
N LYS A 90 15.75 -19.15 -23.48
CA LYS A 90 16.69 -18.79 -22.39
C LYS A 90 18.01 -18.19 -22.89
N ASN A 91 18.43 -18.54 -24.11
CA ASN A 91 19.67 -18.05 -24.72
C ASN A 91 19.48 -16.71 -25.45
N SER A 92 18.28 -16.13 -25.44
CA SER A 92 18.06 -14.83 -26.07
C SER A 92 18.87 -13.74 -25.36
N PRO A 93 19.43 -12.78 -26.12
CA PRO A 93 20.04 -11.60 -25.52
C PRO A 93 19.00 -10.91 -24.62
N MET A 94 19.46 -10.38 -23.47
CA MET A 94 18.62 -9.68 -22.49
C MET A 94 17.55 -10.52 -21.76
N PHE A 95 17.54 -11.86 -21.89
CA PHE A 95 16.62 -12.71 -21.12
C PHE A 95 16.72 -12.43 -19.61
N TRP A 96 17.95 -12.24 -19.11
CA TRP A 96 18.22 -11.95 -17.71
C TRP A 96 17.78 -10.54 -17.28
N LEU A 97 17.88 -9.56 -18.19
CA LEU A 97 17.44 -8.17 -17.94
C LEU A 97 15.96 -8.12 -17.61
N TRP A 98 15.12 -8.77 -18.42
CA TRP A 98 13.67 -8.82 -18.20
C TRP A 98 13.28 -9.62 -16.96
N HIS A 99 14.07 -10.63 -16.58
CA HIS A 99 13.89 -11.35 -15.31
C HIS A 99 14.19 -10.45 -14.11
N ALA A 100 15.31 -9.74 -14.14
CA ALA A 100 15.67 -8.78 -13.09
C ALA A 100 14.62 -7.66 -13.00
N TYR A 101 14.15 -7.12 -14.13
CA TYR A 101 13.08 -6.13 -14.16
C TYR A 101 11.81 -6.64 -13.49
N ALA A 102 11.35 -7.84 -13.86
CA ALA A 102 10.16 -8.44 -13.27
C ALA A 102 10.31 -8.63 -11.74
N LEU A 103 11.48 -9.04 -11.26
CA LEU A 103 11.74 -9.18 -9.82
C LEU A 103 11.69 -7.84 -9.09
N VAL A 104 12.24 -6.78 -9.68
CA VAL A 104 12.16 -5.41 -9.12
C VAL A 104 10.71 -4.94 -9.06
N CYS A 105 9.92 -5.14 -10.13
CA CYS A 105 8.50 -4.78 -10.13
C CYS A 105 7.70 -5.59 -9.10
N LEU A 106 7.94 -6.90 -8.96
CA LEU A 106 7.28 -7.71 -7.95
C LEU A 106 7.62 -7.23 -6.53
N ASN A 107 8.88 -6.85 -6.28
CA ASN A 107 9.29 -6.26 -5.01
C ASN A 107 8.58 -4.92 -4.73
N CYS A 108 8.48 -4.07 -5.76
CA CYS A 108 7.76 -2.79 -5.70
C CYS A 108 6.30 -2.97 -5.28
N TRP A 109 5.54 -3.79 -6.01
CA TRP A 109 4.12 -3.98 -5.72
C TRP A 109 3.86 -4.73 -4.41
N PHE A 110 4.80 -5.58 -3.98
CA PHE A 110 4.75 -6.19 -2.66
C PHE A 110 4.85 -5.12 -1.55
N TRP A 111 5.85 -4.23 -1.61
CA TRP A 111 6.02 -3.19 -0.60
C TRP A 111 4.90 -2.15 -0.64
N SER A 112 4.39 -1.81 -1.81
CA SER A 112 3.20 -0.96 -1.98
C SER A 112 1.97 -1.58 -1.29
N CYS A 113 1.72 -2.88 -1.50
CA CYS A 113 0.65 -3.59 -0.81
C CYS A 113 0.82 -3.56 0.73
N VAL A 114 2.04 -3.78 1.23
CA VAL A 114 2.34 -3.76 2.67
C VAL A 114 2.15 -2.36 3.26
N PHE A 115 2.64 -1.31 2.58
CA PHE A 115 2.51 0.08 3.02
C PHE A 115 1.05 0.54 3.08
N HIS A 116 0.28 0.31 2.01
CA HIS A 116 -1.15 0.67 1.98
C HIS A 116 -2.00 -0.16 2.94
N THR A 117 -1.53 -1.34 3.34
CA THR A 117 -2.14 -2.11 4.43
C THR A 117 -1.86 -1.45 5.77
N ARG A 118 -0.59 -1.15 6.04
CA ARG A 118 -0.14 -0.61 7.31
C ARG A 118 0.97 0.42 7.09
N ASP A 119 0.58 1.68 7.25
CA ASP A 119 1.49 2.81 7.18
C ASP A 119 2.34 2.90 8.46
N THR A 120 3.65 2.77 8.28
CA THR A 120 4.67 2.98 9.31
C THR A 120 5.89 3.61 8.65
N PRO A 121 6.77 4.29 9.41
CA PRO A 121 7.99 4.88 8.85
C PRO A 121 8.92 3.88 8.17
N PHE A 122 8.80 2.58 8.47
CA PHE A 122 9.57 1.54 7.80
C PHE A 122 8.91 1.13 6.48
N THR A 123 7.60 0.82 6.49
CA THR A 123 6.87 0.40 5.29
C THR A 123 6.82 1.51 4.24
N GLU A 124 6.70 2.77 4.66
CA GLU A 124 6.79 3.95 3.79
C GLU A 124 8.13 4.02 3.05
N LYS A 125 9.26 3.88 3.77
CA LYS A 125 10.60 3.90 3.15
C LYS A 125 10.78 2.75 2.17
N MET A 126 10.31 1.56 2.52
CA MET A 126 10.44 0.39 1.65
C MET A 126 9.62 0.55 0.37
N ASP A 127 8.39 1.09 0.46
CA ASP A 127 7.59 1.42 -0.72
C ASP A 127 8.33 2.41 -1.63
N TYR A 128 8.80 3.53 -1.09
CA TYR A 128 9.52 4.54 -1.86
C TYR A 128 10.83 4.04 -2.49
N PHE A 129 11.65 3.29 -1.76
CA PHE A 129 12.88 2.72 -2.33
C PHE A 129 12.59 1.70 -3.42
N SER A 130 11.55 0.88 -3.26
CA SER A 130 11.17 -0.12 -4.25
C SER A 130 10.56 0.50 -5.51
N ALA A 131 9.72 1.52 -5.37
CA ALA A 131 9.17 2.31 -6.47
C ALA A 131 10.28 3.03 -7.26
N PHE A 132 11.20 3.68 -6.54
CA PHE A 132 12.35 4.33 -7.16
C PHE A 132 13.23 3.32 -7.92
N SER A 133 13.45 2.14 -7.35
CA SER A 133 14.20 1.07 -8.02
C SER A 133 13.52 0.60 -9.30
N ALA A 134 12.19 0.49 -9.31
CA ALA A 134 11.43 0.13 -10.51
C ALA A 134 11.57 1.19 -11.61
N VAL A 135 11.50 2.49 -11.26
CA VAL A 135 11.70 3.60 -12.22
C VAL A 135 13.13 3.61 -12.77
N LEU A 136 14.14 3.49 -11.90
CA LEU A 136 15.54 3.41 -12.32
C LEU A 136 15.80 2.22 -13.24
N PHE A 137 15.26 1.04 -12.92
CA PHE A 137 15.41 -0.13 -13.76
C PHE A 137 14.70 0.06 -15.10
N SER A 138 13.53 0.70 -15.12
CA SER A 138 12.80 1.02 -16.36
C SER A 138 13.64 1.93 -17.27
N PHE A 139 14.26 2.96 -16.70
CA PHE A 139 15.18 3.85 -17.41
C PHE A 139 16.41 3.10 -17.94
N TYR A 140 17.03 2.26 -17.12
CA TYR A 140 18.15 1.42 -17.52
C TYR A 140 17.78 0.46 -18.67
N ALA A 141 16.63 -0.22 -18.56
CA ALA A 141 16.12 -1.10 -19.59
C ALA A 141 15.82 -0.34 -20.89
N MET A 142 15.32 0.89 -20.81
CA MET A 142 15.09 1.74 -21.99
C MET A 142 16.38 2.08 -22.75
N ILE A 143 17.49 2.30 -22.04
CA ILE A 143 18.78 2.65 -22.65
C ILE A 143 19.43 1.43 -23.31
N ILE A 144 19.30 0.25 -22.70
CA ILE A 144 20.03 -0.95 -23.15
C ILE A 144 19.26 -1.75 -24.19
N ARG A 145 17.92 -1.70 -24.19
CA ARG A 145 17.06 -2.54 -25.03
C ARG A 145 17.13 -2.23 -26.52
#